data_AF-A0A8S9RGR4-F1
#
_entry.id   AF-A0A8S9RGR4-F1
#
_cell.length_a   1.000
_cell.length_b   1.000
_cell.length_c   1.000
_cell.angle_alpha   90.00
_cell.angle_beta   90.00
_cell.angle_gamma   90.00
#
_symmetry.space_group_name_H-M   'P 1'
#
loop_
_entity.id
_entity.type
_entity.pdbx_description
1 polymer ?
#
loop_
_entity_poly.entity_id
_entity_poly.type
_entity_poly.pdbx_seq_one_letter_code
_entity_poly.pdbx_strand_id
1 'polypeptide(L)'
;MKDMVLEGGDAFGRSHGAMKLFDYMGTDERFSKLINQTGITIAVVKKALEVYEGINLDLTCVVPWDKHLLTPNVEHVAGDMFNDVPTGDAMILKRVLHDWTRPRLKILIN
;
A
#
# COMPACT_ATOMS: atom_id res chain seq x y z
N MET A 1 -21.52 -5.56 11.38
CA MET A 1 -20.47 -6.26 12.17
C MET A 1 -20.99 -7.55 12.80
N LYS A 2 -22.21 -7.60 13.38
CA LYS A 2 -22.78 -8.87 13.90
C LYS A 2 -22.84 -9.97 12.82
N ASP A 3 -23.36 -9.65 11.65
CA ASP A 3 -23.50 -10.62 10.56
C ASP A 3 -22.16 -11.14 10.04
N MET A 4 -21.09 -10.33 10.14
CA MET A 4 -19.75 -10.76 9.80
C MET A 4 -19.18 -11.80 10.74
N VAL A 5 -19.49 -11.70 12.04
CA VAL A 5 -19.02 -12.68 13.01
C VAL A 5 -19.63 -14.05 12.71
N LEU A 6 -20.85 -14.06 12.17
CA LEU A 6 -21.59 -15.28 11.85
C LEU A 6 -21.24 -15.85 10.48
N GLU A 7 -21.13 -14.99 9.46
CA GLU A 7 -21.01 -15.41 8.06
C GLU A 7 -19.58 -15.24 7.50
N GLY A 8 -18.69 -14.60 8.24
CA GLY A 8 -17.36 -14.23 7.76
C GLY A 8 -17.36 -13.14 6.68
N GLY A 9 -16.18 -12.91 6.12
CA GLY A 9 -15.90 -11.84 5.14
C GLY A 9 -15.25 -10.61 5.76
N ASP A 10 -14.90 -9.63 4.94
CA ASP A 10 -14.36 -8.35 5.38
C ASP A 10 -15.45 -7.29 5.50
N ALA A 11 -15.28 -6.36 6.45
CA ALA A 11 -16.33 -5.43 6.84
C ALA A 11 -16.57 -4.39 5.77
N PHE A 12 -15.48 -3.96 5.17
CA PHE A 12 -15.46 -2.90 4.21
C PHE A 12 -16.18 -3.32 2.93
N GLY A 13 -15.87 -4.50 2.39
CA GLY A 13 -16.51 -5.02 1.19
C GLY A 13 -18.01 -5.22 1.37
N ARG A 14 -18.45 -5.72 2.53
CA ARG A 14 -19.89 -5.88 2.79
C ARG A 14 -20.65 -4.55 2.79
N SER A 15 -20.05 -3.45 3.24
CA SER A 15 -20.70 -2.14 3.20
C SER A 15 -20.55 -1.40 1.87
N HIS A 16 -19.62 -1.83 1.00
CA HIS A 16 -19.29 -1.14 -0.26
C HIS A 16 -19.48 -2.04 -1.49
N GLY A 17 -20.57 -2.81 -1.53
CA GLY A 17 -20.96 -3.55 -2.74
C GLY A 17 -19.98 -4.66 -3.14
N ALA A 18 -19.37 -5.33 -2.15
CA ALA A 18 -18.33 -6.35 -2.30
C ALA A 18 -16.97 -5.85 -2.83
N MET A 19 -16.75 -4.54 -2.93
CA MET A 19 -15.44 -3.97 -3.29
C MET A 19 -14.46 -4.03 -2.13
N LYS A 20 -13.23 -4.49 -2.39
CA LYS A 20 -12.17 -4.43 -1.38
C LYS A 20 -11.70 -3.00 -1.19
N LEU A 21 -11.15 -2.70 -0.01
CA LEU A 21 -10.67 -1.37 0.36
C LEU A 21 -9.79 -0.71 -0.71
N PHE A 22 -8.77 -1.43 -1.19
CA PHE A 22 -7.82 -0.91 -2.16
C PHE A 22 -8.44 -0.69 -3.55
N ASP A 23 -9.41 -1.52 -3.96
CA ASP A 23 -10.16 -1.31 -5.21
C ASP A 23 -11.05 -0.07 -5.09
N TYR A 24 -11.72 0.10 -3.94
CA TYR A 24 -12.57 1.25 -3.67
C TYR A 24 -11.79 2.57 -3.65
N MET A 25 -10.58 2.58 -3.07
CA MET A 25 -9.69 3.74 -3.11
C MET A 25 -9.37 4.19 -4.54
N GLY A 26 -9.33 3.28 -5.51
CA GLY A 26 -9.18 3.62 -6.93
C GLY A 26 -10.39 4.33 -7.56
N THR A 27 -11.54 4.30 -6.90
CA THR A 27 -12.80 4.87 -7.40
C THR A 27 -13.21 6.17 -6.71
N ASP A 28 -12.74 6.41 -5.48
CA ASP A 28 -13.06 7.62 -4.70
C ASP A 28 -11.77 8.38 -4.35
N GLU A 29 -11.50 9.45 -5.11
CA GLU A 29 -10.33 10.30 -4.94
C GLU A 29 -10.28 10.97 -3.56
N ARG A 30 -11.45 11.36 -3.01
CA ARG A 30 -11.53 12.02 -1.70
C ARG A 30 -11.17 11.04 -0.59
N PHE A 31 -11.67 9.82 -0.66
CA PHE A 31 -11.34 8.76 0.28
C PHE A 31 -9.86 8.37 0.17
N SER A 32 -9.35 8.20 -1.05
CA SER A 32 -7.93 7.91 -1.31
C SER A 32 -7.02 8.97 -0.70
N LYS A 33 -7.33 10.26 -0.92
CA LYS A 33 -6.58 11.37 -0.33
C LYS A 33 -6.55 11.31 1.20
N LEU A 34 -7.67 11.00 1.85
CA LEU A 34 -7.74 10.94 3.32
C LEU A 34 -6.87 9.82 3.90
N ILE A 35 -6.92 8.64 3.30
CA ILE A 35 -6.15 7.47 3.78
C ILE A 35 -4.65 7.67 3.54
N ASN A 36 -4.25 8.16 2.35
CA ASN A 36 -2.85 8.28 1.95
C ASN A 36 -2.06 9.29 2.81
N GLN A 37 -2.73 10.27 3.43
CA GLN A 37 -2.10 11.20 4.37
C GLN A 37 -1.44 10.52 5.58
N THR A 38 -1.88 9.31 5.95
CA THR A 38 -1.40 8.59 7.14
C THR A 38 -0.35 7.52 6.82
N GLY A 39 -0.14 7.20 5.54
CA GLY A 39 0.67 6.08 5.05
C GLY A 39 2.15 6.36 4.85
N ILE A 40 2.60 7.61 5.01
CA ILE A 40 3.89 8.06 4.48
C ILE A 40 5.08 7.30 5.10
N THR A 41 5.76 6.48 4.30
CA THR A 41 6.96 5.71 4.71
C THR A 41 8.26 6.42 4.31
N ILE A 42 8.25 7.13 3.18
CA ILE A 42 9.38 7.95 2.70
C ILE A 42 9.85 8.95 3.77
N ALA A 43 8.91 9.57 4.49
CA ALA A 43 9.23 10.49 5.59
C ALA A 43 9.99 9.82 6.74
N VAL A 44 9.76 8.53 7.01
CA VAL A 44 10.42 7.77 8.07
C VAL A 44 11.86 7.44 7.69
N VAL A 45 12.11 7.13 6.42
CA VAL A 45 13.43 6.69 5.91
C VAL A 45 14.22 7.79 5.22
N LYS A 46 13.75 9.04 5.32
CA LYS A 46 14.33 10.19 4.61
C LYS A 46 15.84 10.35 4.79
N LYS A 47 16.37 10.04 5.97
CA LYS A 47 17.82 10.08 6.23
C LYS A 47 18.62 8.98 5.55
N ALA A 48 18.06 7.79 5.39
CA ALA A 48 18.70 6.75 4.59
C ALA A 48 18.75 7.17 3.10
N LEU A 49 17.67 7.80 2.61
CA LEU A 49 17.57 8.28 1.23
C LEU A 49 18.50 9.45 0.88
N GLU A 50 19.22 10.02 1.86
CA GLU A 50 20.31 10.97 1.59
C GLU A 50 21.59 10.26 1.09
N VAL A 51 21.69 8.95 1.30
CA VAL A 51 22.88 8.14 0.96
C VAL A 51 22.54 7.03 -0.03
N TYR A 52 21.34 6.46 0.06
CA TYR A 52 20.89 5.34 -0.76
C TYR A 52 19.81 5.77 -1.76
N GLU A 53 19.78 5.10 -2.90
CA GLU A 53 18.66 5.17 -3.85
C GLU A 53 17.46 4.39 -3.30
N GLY A 54 16.25 4.90 -3.55
CA GLY A 54 15.01 4.30 -3.08
C GLY A 54 14.04 4.03 -4.21
N ILE A 55 13.25 2.96 -4.06
CA ILE A 55 12.10 2.67 -4.92
C ILE A 55 10.85 2.64 -4.04
N ASN A 56 9.84 3.42 -4.42
CA ASN A 56 8.52 3.42 -3.79
C ASN A 56 7.52 2.71 -4.70
N LEU A 57 7.30 1.41 -4.44
CA LEU A 57 6.27 0.61 -5.09
C LEU A 57 4.93 0.80 -4.37
N ASP A 58 3.91 1.29 -5.08
CA ASP A 58 2.54 1.35 -4.58
C ASP A 58 1.52 1.16 -5.73
N LEU A 59 0.24 1.05 -5.42
CA LEU A 59 -0.83 0.95 -6.40
C LEU A 59 -0.90 2.21 -7.27
N THR A 60 -1.37 2.05 -8.50
CA THR A 60 -1.53 3.16 -9.47
C THR A 60 -2.37 4.33 -8.93
N CYS A 61 -3.35 4.06 -8.09
CA CYS A 61 -4.20 5.08 -7.47
C CYS A 61 -3.52 5.83 -6.31
N VAL A 62 -2.37 5.34 -5.81
CA VAL A 62 -1.63 5.91 -4.68
C VAL A 62 -0.41 6.70 -5.16
N VAL A 63 0.34 6.18 -6.12
CA VAL A 63 1.60 6.78 -6.62
C VAL A 63 1.52 8.28 -6.93
N PRO A 64 0.45 8.83 -7.56
CA PRO A 64 0.33 10.27 -7.79
C PRO A 64 0.40 11.12 -6.51
N TRP A 65 -0.10 10.60 -5.39
CA TRP A 65 -0.09 11.30 -4.11
C TRP A 65 1.30 11.35 -3.48
N ASP A 66 2.09 10.30 -3.68
CA ASP A 66 3.46 10.22 -3.14
C ASP A 66 4.43 11.13 -3.86
N LYS A 67 4.19 11.44 -5.14
CA LYS A 67 5.03 12.36 -5.93
C LYS A 67 5.11 13.76 -5.32
N HIS A 68 4.13 14.17 -4.52
CA HIS A 68 4.19 15.44 -3.76
C HIS A 68 5.32 15.47 -2.73
N LEU A 69 5.86 14.32 -2.33
CA LEU A 69 6.96 14.23 -1.38
C LEU A 69 8.34 14.48 -2.01
N LEU A 70 8.40 14.76 -3.33
CA LEU A 70 9.56 15.24 -4.11
C LEU A 70 10.90 14.85 -3.49
N THR A 71 11.13 13.55 -3.33
CA THR A 71 12.37 13.03 -2.76
C THR A 71 13.25 12.64 -3.94
N PRO A 72 14.31 13.41 -4.27
CA PRO A 72 15.01 13.29 -5.55
C PRO A 72 15.67 11.93 -5.78
N ASN A 73 15.99 11.20 -4.71
CA ASN A 73 16.60 9.87 -4.77
C ASN A 73 15.57 8.73 -4.71
N VAL A 74 14.30 9.01 -4.99
CA VAL A 74 13.21 8.01 -4.95
C VAL A 74 12.55 7.89 -6.32
N GLU A 75 12.60 6.69 -6.90
CA GLU A 75 11.79 6.32 -8.05
C GLU A 75 10.42 5.82 -7.55
N HIS A 76 9.33 6.39 -8.07
CA HIS A 76 7.98 5.93 -7.75
C HIS A 76 7.48 4.97 -8.84
N VAL A 77 7.20 3.73 -8.45
CA VAL A 77 6.77 2.65 -9.34
C VAL A 77 5.32 2.28 -9.02
N ALA A 78 4.46 2.33 -10.03
CA ALA A 78 3.10 1.84 -9.89
C ALA A 78 3.08 0.33 -10.15
N GLY A 79 2.49 -0.45 -9.25
CA GLY A 79 2.39 -1.90 -9.40
C GLY A 79 1.62 -2.57 -8.28
N ASP A 80 1.63 -3.90 -8.31
CA ASP A 80 1.04 -4.76 -7.28
C ASP A 80 2.13 -5.68 -6.75
N MET A 81 2.46 -5.52 -5.46
CA MET A 81 3.50 -6.31 -4.79
C MET A 81 3.22 -7.83 -4.79
N PHE A 82 1.97 -8.25 -5.01
CA PHE A 82 1.63 -9.68 -5.13
C PHE A 82 1.89 -10.24 -6.53
N ASN A 83 2.17 -9.39 -7.52
CA ASN A 83 2.55 -9.80 -8.86
C ASN A 83 4.06 -9.68 -9.07
N ASP A 84 4.63 -8.54 -8.73
CA ASP A 84 6.07 -8.29 -8.85
C ASP A 84 6.54 -7.23 -7.86
N VAL A 85 7.79 -7.36 -7.41
CA VAL A 85 8.45 -6.38 -6.52
C VAL A 85 9.79 -6.03 -7.14
N PRO A 86 10.11 -4.72 -7.34
CA PRO A 86 11.40 -4.30 -7.84
C PRO A 86 12.56 -4.87 -7.03
N THR A 87 13.63 -5.25 -7.70
CA THR A 87 14.85 -5.76 -7.05
C THR A 87 15.55 -4.64 -6.29
N GLY A 88 16.05 -4.95 -5.09
CA GLY A 88 16.86 -4.05 -4.28
C GLY A 88 17.53 -4.79 -3.13
N ASP A 89 18.47 -4.12 -2.45
CA ASP A 89 19.24 -4.73 -1.37
C ASP A 89 18.43 -4.94 -0.08
N ALA A 90 17.40 -4.13 0.13
CA ALA A 90 16.53 -4.18 1.29
C ALA A 90 15.10 -3.76 0.94
N MET A 91 14.13 -4.39 1.62
CA MET A 91 12.71 -4.05 1.51
C MET A 91 12.17 -3.58 2.85
N ILE A 92 11.39 -2.50 2.84
CA ILE A 92 10.73 -1.94 4.01
C ILE A 92 9.21 -2.05 3.84
N LEU A 93 8.56 -2.81 4.73
CA LEU A 93 7.11 -3.00 4.73
C LEU A 93 6.50 -2.35 5.97
N LYS A 94 6.32 -1.03 5.94
CA LYS A 94 5.70 -0.28 7.05
C LYS A 94 4.18 -0.41 6.98
N ARG A 95 3.59 -1.00 8.03
CA ARG A 95 2.15 -1.20 8.17
C ARG A 95 1.47 -2.02 7.07
N VAL A 96 2.23 -2.82 6.32
CA VAL A 96 1.67 -3.67 5.25
C VAL A 96 1.26 -5.05 5.77
N LEU A 97 2.15 -5.73 6.50
CA LEU A 97 1.97 -7.15 6.82
C LEU A 97 0.71 -7.46 7.64
N HIS A 98 0.20 -6.52 8.45
CA HIS A 98 -0.97 -6.76 9.29
C HIS A 98 -2.30 -6.67 8.54
N ASP A 99 -2.32 -6.14 7.32
CA ASP A 99 -3.53 -6.02 6.50
C ASP A 99 -3.87 -7.32 5.76
N TRP A 100 -2.92 -8.27 5.74
CA TRP A 100 -3.02 -9.46 4.91
C TRP A 100 -2.95 -10.76 5.71
N THR A 101 -3.62 -11.78 5.18
CA THR A 101 -3.59 -13.12 5.76
C THR A 101 -2.24 -13.79 5.48
N ARG A 102 -1.83 -14.73 6.34
CA ARG A 102 -0.58 -15.48 6.16
C ARG A 102 -0.43 -16.12 4.77
N PRO A 103 -1.46 -16.78 4.18
CA PRO A 103 -1.33 -17.35 2.84
C PRO A 103 -1.05 -16.30 1.76
N ARG A 104 -1.65 -15.10 1.89
CA ARG A 104 -1.39 -13.99 0.96
C ARG A 104 0.05 -13.49 1.08
N LEU A 105 0.55 -13.34 2.31
CA LEU A 105 1.91 -12.87 2.56
C LEU A 105 3.01 -13.84 2.09
N LYS A 106 2.72 -15.14 2.04
CA LYS A 106 3.68 -16.13 1.53
C LYS A 106 4.12 -15.87 0.09
N ILE A 107 3.32 -15.13 -0.68
CA ILE A 107 3.65 -14.74 -2.05
C ILE A 107 4.88 -13.81 -2.09
N LEU A 108 5.13 -13.03 -1.02
CA LEU A 108 6.22 -12.05 -0.97
C LEU A 108 7.59 -12.62 -0.57
N ILE A 109 7.66 -13.93 -0.25
CA ILE A 109 8.86 -14.58 0.31
C ILE A 109 9.26 -15.83 -0.47
N ASN A 110 8.66 -16.06 -1.65
CA ASN A 110 9.01 -17.13 -2.57
C ASN A 110 9.73 -16.55 -3.78
#